data_AF-A8RCD4-F1
#
_entry.id   AF-A8RCD4-F1
#
_cell.length_a   1.000
_cell.length_b   1.000
_cell.length_c   1.000
_cell.angle_alpha   90.00
_cell.angle_beta   90.00
_cell.angle_gamma   90.00
#
_symmetry.space_group_name_H-M   'P 1'
#
loop_
_entity.id
_entity.type
_entity.pdbx_description
1 polymer ?
#
loop_
_entity_poly.entity_id
_entity_poly.type
_entity_poly.pdbx_seq_one_letter_code
_entity_poly.pdbx_strand_id
1 'polypeptide(L)'
;MAGRSMQAARCPTDELSLTNCAVVNEKDFQSGQHVIVRTSPNHRYTFTLRTHPSVVPGSIAFSLPQRKWAGLSIGQEIEVSLYTFDKAKQCIGTMTIEIDFLQKKSIDSNPYDTDKMADRTY
;
A
#
# COMPACT_ATOMS: atom_id res chain seq x y z
N MET A 1 7.06 -11.50 15.33
CA MET A 1 6.22 -10.67 16.21
C MET A 1 4.78 -11.16 16.08
N ALA A 2 3.99 -11.18 17.15
CA ALA A 2 2.59 -11.57 17.07
C ALA A 2 1.80 -10.56 16.21
N GLY A 3 0.92 -11.05 15.35
CA GLY A 3 -0.01 -10.18 14.62
C GLY A 3 -1.08 -9.60 15.54
N ARG A 4 -1.57 -8.41 15.21
CA ARG A 4 -2.69 -7.76 15.88
C ARG A 4 -3.89 -7.67 14.93
N SER A 5 -5.09 -7.83 15.47
CA SER A 5 -6.31 -7.63 14.69
C SER A 5 -6.52 -6.14 14.42
N MET A 6 -6.87 -5.81 13.18
CA MET A 6 -7.17 -4.45 12.73
C MET A 6 -8.34 -4.44 11.76
N GLN A 7 -8.98 -3.29 11.62
CA GLN A 7 -10.06 -3.11 10.65
C GLN A 7 -9.57 -2.45 9.36
N ALA A 8 -9.92 -3.02 8.21
CA ALA A 8 -9.64 -2.42 6.91
C ALA A 8 -10.54 -1.17 6.70
N ALA A 9 -9.92 -0.04 6.39
CA ALA A 9 -10.59 1.24 6.19
C ALA A 9 -10.33 1.81 4.79
N ARG A 10 -11.02 2.92 4.46
CA ARG A 10 -10.84 3.65 3.22
C ARG A 10 -9.67 4.64 3.35
N CYS A 11 -8.81 4.71 2.34
CA CYS A 11 -7.76 5.75 2.24
C CYS A 11 -8.36 7.16 2.43
N PRO A 12 -7.77 8.04 3.27
CA PRO A 12 -8.34 9.34 3.57
C PRO A 12 -8.37 10.31 2.38
N THR A 13 -7.31 10.33 1.57
CA THR A 13 -7.16 11.29 0.46
C THR A 13 -6.61 10.62 -0.80
N ASP A 14 -6.78 11.30 -1.94
CA ASP A 14 -6.27 10.85 -3.23
C ASP A 14 -4.74 10.98 -3.31
N GLU A 15 -4.15 11.99 -2.67
CA GLU A 15 -2.69 12.15 -2.59
C GLU A 15 -2.05 10.97 -1.88
N LEU A 16 -2.66 10.50 -0.78
CA LEU A 16 -2.19 9.30 -0.08
C LEU A 16 -2.35 8.04 -0.93
N SER A 17 -3.38 7.98 -1.78
CA SER A 17 -3.56 6.85 -2.71
C SER A 17 -2.41 6.71 -3.70
N LEU A 18 -1.77 7.82 -4.11
CA LEU A 18 -0.63 7.81 -5.03
C LEU A 18 0.68 7.30 -4.39
N THR A 19 0.74 7.22 -3.06
CA THR A 19 1.94 6.76 -2.33
C THR A 19 2.11 5.24 -2.33
N ASN A 20 1.05 4.51 -2.70
CA ASN A 20 0.95 3.05 -2.56
C ASN A 20 1.28 2.51 -1.14
N CYS A 21 1.23 3.36 -0.11
CA CYS A 21 1.36 2.93 1.28
C CYS A 21 0.00 2.52 1.84
N ALA A 22 0.00 1.61 2.82
CA ALA A 22 -1.16 1.42 3.68
C ALA A 22 -1.12 2.50 4.78
N VAL A 23 -2.24 3.19 4.99
CA VAL A 23 -2.29 4.39 5.83
C VAL A 23 -2.78 4.03 7.23
N VAL A 24 -2.06 4.45 8.26
CA VAL A 24 -2.33 4.07 9.66
C VAL A 24 -2.32 5.29 10.57
N ASN A 25 -2.81 5.13 11.79
CA ASN A 25 -2.65 6.16 12.82
C ASN A 25 -1.23 6.09 13.43
N GLU A 26 -0.68 7.22 13.85
CA GLU A 26 0.63 7.29 14.52
C GLU A 26 0.65 6.64 15.92
N LYS A 27 -0.51 6.48 16.57
CA LYS A 27 -0.65 5.76 17.85
C LYS A 27 -0.40 4.26 17.72
N ASP A 28 -0.45 3.76 16.49
CA ASP A 28 -0.42 2.34 16.16
C ASP A 28 0.92 1.90 15.59
N PHE A 29 1.46 2.70 14.67
CA PHE A 29 2.67 2.41 13.92
C PHE A 29 3.34 3.72 13.49
N GLN A 30 4.57 3.59 12.99
CA GLN A 30 5.35 4.70 12.44
C GLN A 30 5.44 4.61 10.92
N SER A 31 5.52 5.77 10.26
CA SER A 31 5.78 5.85 8.82
C SER A 31 7.10 5.16 8.46
N GLY A 32 7.13 4.47 7.32
CA GLY A 32 8.31 3.75 6.83
C GLY A 32 8.46 2.33 7.36
N GLN A 33 7.68 1.92 8.36
CA GLN A 33 7.60 0.51 8.76
C GLN A 33 6.92 -0.32 7.66
N HIS A 34 7.16 -1.63 7.67
CA HIS A 34 6.48 -2.57 6.77
C HIS A 34 5.66 -3.56 7.59
N VAL A 35 4.57 -4.05 6.99
CA VAL A 35 3.69 -5.03 7.60
C VAL A 35 3.31 -6.11 6.61
N ILE A 36 3.05 -7.31 7.13
CA ILE A 36 2.27 -8.33 6.43
C ILE A 36 0.83 -8.22 6.92
N VAL A 37 -0.08 -8.07 5.96
CA VAL A 37 -1.53 -8.15 6.13
C VAL A 37 -2.00 -9.54 5.71
N ARG A 38 -2.58 -10.29 6.65
CA ARG A 38 -3.16 -11.62 6.41
C ARG A 38 -4.67 -11.49 6.29
N THR A 39 -5.22 -11.82 5.12
CA THR A 39 -6.66 -11.77 4.84
C THR A 39 -7.32 -13.14 4.92
N SER A 40 -6.54 -14.21 4.77
CA SER A 40 -6.93 -15.60 5.04
C SER A 40 -5.68 -16.46 5.31
N PRO A 41 -5.81 -17.74 5.73
CA PRO A 41 -4.65 -18.59 6.02
C PRO A 41 -3.58 -18.63 4.91
N ASN A 42 -4.03 -18.58 3.65
CA ASN A 42 -3.17 -18.69 2.45
C ASN A 42 -2.90 -17.34 1.75
N HIS A 43 -3.48 -16.23 2.21
CA HIS A 43 -3.34 -14.94 1.55
C HIS A 43 -2.68 -13.92 2.47
N ARG A 44 -1.49 -13.46 2.06
CA ARG A 44 -0.64 -12.52 2.78
C ARG A 44 -0.09 -11.50 1.80
N TYR A 45 -0.17 -10.24 2.18
CA TYR A 45 0.27 -9.11 1.35
C TYR A 45 1.16 -8.19 2.17
N THR A 46 2.26 -7.72 1.59
CA THR A 46 3.20 -6.84 2.28
C THR A 46 2.96 -5.40 1.86
N PHE A 47 2.87 -4.49 2.84
CA PHE A 47 2.69 -3.06 2.60
C PHE A 47 3.72 -2.24 3.40
N THR A 48 4.12 -1.11 2.83
CA THR A 48 4.80 -0.04 3.56
C THR A 48 3.75 0.86 4.23
N LEU A 49 4.05 1.33 5.43
CA LEU A 49 3.15 2.17 6.22
C LEU A 49 3.45 3.66 6.04
N ARG A 50 2.38 4.46 5.99
CA ARG A 50 2.42 5.92 6.14
C ARG A 50 1.39 6.34 7.18
N THR A 51 1.75 7.24 8.08
CA THR A 51 0.84 7.72 9.13
C THR A 51 -0.03 8.86 8.62
N HIS A 52 -1.27 8.93 9.09
CA HIS A 52 -2.15 10.06 8.86
C HIS A 52 -3.11 10.24 10.05
N PRO A 53 -3.28 11.46 10.60
CA PRO A 53 -4.04 11.68 11.84
C PRO A 53 -5.53 11.35 11.72
N SER A 54 -6.09 11.38 10.50
CA SER A 54 -7.51 11.06 10.27
C SER A 54 -7.83 9.56 10.27
N VAL A 55 -6.83 8.68 10.29
CA VAL A 55 -7.07 7.23 10.36
C VAL A 55 -7.42 6.88 11.80
N VAL A 56 -8.49 6.11 12.01
CA VAL A 56 -8.93 5.71 13.34
C VAL A 56 -7.93 4.70 13.93
N PRO A 57 -7.45 4.87 15.18
CA PRO A 57 -6.60 3.86 15.82
C PRO A 57 -7.24 2.47 15.83
N GLY A 58 -6.45 1.42 15.58
CA GLY A 58 -6.93 0.05 15.37
C GLY A 58 -7.41 -0.23 13.94
N SER A 59 -7.37 0.75 13.04
CA SER A 59 -7.70 0.58 11.62
C SER A 59 -6.51 0.85 10.71
N ILE A 60 -6.53 0.25 9.53
CA ILE A 60 -5.53 0.44 8.47
C ILE A 60 -6.27 0.74 7.17
N ALA A 61 -5.99 1.89 6.59
CA ALA A 61 -6.68 2.43 5.45
C ALA A 61 -5.97 2.09 4.15
N PHE A 62 -6.74 1.59 3.17
CA PHE A 62 -6.24 1.16 1.88
C PHE A 62 -6.92 1.94 0.75
N SER A 63 -6.16 2.22 -0.30
CA SER A 63 -6.70 2.78 -1.54
C SER A 63 -7.53 1.74 -2.30
N LEU A 64 -8.30 2.20 -3.29
CA LEU A 64 -9.10 1.29 -4.10
C LEU A 64 -8.25 0.25 -4.86
N PRO A 65 -7.11 0.60 -5.51
CA PRO A 65 -6.24 -0.39 -6.14
C PRO A 65 -5.73 -1.46 -5.16
N GLN A 66 -5.28 -1.04 -3.97
CA GLN A 66 -4.78 -1.96 -2.94
C GLN A 66 -5.86 -2.93 -2.48
N ARG A 67 -7.10 -2.45 -2.23
CA ARG A 67 -8.21 -3.31 -1.82
C ARG A 67 -8.60 -4.31 -2.90
N LYS A 68 -8.60 -3.90 -4.18
CA LYS A 68 -8.86 -4.81 -5.30
C LYS A 68 -7.79 -5.90 -5.40
N TRP A 69 -6.52 -5.53 -5.26
CA TRP A 69 -5.41 -6.47 -5.32
C TRP A 69 -5.41 -7.47 -4.16
N ALA A 70 -5.62 -6.99 -2.94
CA ALA A 70 -5.57 -7.82 -1.73
C ALA A 70 -6.91 -8.51 -1.37
N GLY A 71 -7.98 -8.23 -2.11
CA GLY A 71 -9.32 -8.78 -1.85
C GLY A 71 -9.95 -8.28 -0.54
N LEU A 72 -9.81 -6.98 -0.24
CA LEU A 72 -10.24 -6.37 1.02
C LEU A 72 -11.58 -5.63 0.91
N SER A 73 -12.45 -5.87 1.89
CA SER A 73 -13.68 -5.07 2.10
C SER A 73 -13.46 -4.01 3.19
N ILE A 74 -14.13 -2.86 3.07
CA ILE A 74 -14.13 -1.87 4.16
C ILE A 74 -14.88 -2.48 5.35
N GLY A 75 -14.32 -2.31 6.54
CA GLY A 75 -14.86 -2.86 7.78
C GLY A 75 -14.42 -4.29 8.07
N GLN A 76 -13.74 -4.96 7.13
CA GLN A 76 -13.24 -6.32 7.29
C GLN A 76 -12.16 -6.38 8.38
N GLU A 77 -12.25 -7.38 9.25
CA GLU A 77 -11.20 -7.70 10.21
C GLU A 77 -10.04 -8.44 9.53
N ILE A 78 -8.82 -7.99 9.78
CA ILE A 78 -7.58 -8.52 9.20
C ILE A 78 -6.51 -8.60 10.27
N GLU A 79 -5.58 -9.53 10.11
CA GLU A 79 -4.42 -9.61 10.99
C GLU A 79 -3.24 -8.87 10.35
N VAL A 80 -2.60 -8.01 11.14
CA VAL A 80 -1.46 -7.20 10.73
C VAL A 80 -0.28 -7.49 11.63
N SER A 81 0.86 -7.83 11.03
CA SER A 81 2.10 -8.08 11.76
C SER A 81 3.25 -7.28 11.16
N LEU A 82 4.15 -6.78 12.00
CA LEU A 82 5.36 -6.09 11.52
C LEU A 82 6.21 -7.04 10.69
N TYR A 83 6.72 -6.51 9.58
CA TYR A 83 7.58 -7.20 8.65
C TYR A 83 8.91 -6.49 8.52
N THR A 84 9.99 -7.25 8.49
CA THR A 84 11.35 -6.74 8.34
C THR A 84 11.98 -7.44 7.15
N PHE A 85 12.37 -6.66 6.14
CA PHE A 85 13.06 -7.18 4.96
C PHE A 85 14.49 -7.60 5.30
N ASP A 86 14.92 -8.72 4.74
CA ASP A 86 16.34 -9.08 4.62
C ASP A 86 16.97 -8.27 3.49
N LYS A 87 17.62 -7.16 3.86
CA LYS A 87 18.25 -6.23 2.91
C LYS A 87 19.36 -6.86 2.08
N ALA A 88 19.93 -7.99 2.50
CA ALA A 88 20.94 -8.69 1.70
C ALA A 88 20.34 -9.44 0.51
N LYS A 89 19.04 -9.75 0.55
CA LYS A 89 18.38 -10.63 -0.44
C LYS A 89 17.13 -10.04 -1.09
N GLN A 90 16.52 -9.04 -0.47
CA GLN A 90 15.21 -8.52 -0.85
C GLN A 90 15.23 -7.07 -1.34
N CYS A 91 16.41 -6.49 -1.53
CA CYS A 91 16.53 -5.24 -2.27
C CYS A 91 16.23 -5.47 -3.76
N ILE A 92 15.46 -4.55 -4.34
CA ILE A 92 15.07 -4.62 -5.74
C ILE A 92 16.25 -4.11 -6.59
N GLY A 93 16.85 -5.00 -7.38
CA GLY A 93 17.86 -4.62 -8.38
C GLY A 93 17.23 -4.17 -9.70
N THR A 94 16.17 -4.85 -10.14
CA THR A 94 15.42 -4.54 -11.37
C THR A 94 13.96 -4.91 -11.17
N MET A 95 13.04 -4.10 -11.70
CA MET A 95 11.60 -4.34 -11.66
C MET A 95 10.99 -3.96 -13.01
N THR A 96 10.26 -4.90 -13.62
CA THR A 96 9.50 -4.65 -14.83
C THR A 96 8.06 -4.32 -14.45
N ILE A 97 7.52 -3.22 -14.97
CA ILE A 97 6.17 -2.74 -14.67
C ILE A 97 5.38 -2.66 -15.98
N GLU A 98 4.21 -3.27 -16.02
CA GLU A 98 3.21 -3.05 -17.06
C GLU A 98 2.37 -1.83 -16.68
N ILE A 99 2.21 -0.88 -17.60
CA ILE A 99 1.52 0.39 -17.36
C ILE A 99 0.48 0.68 -18.43
N ASP A 100 -0.64 1.25 -18.00
CA ASP A 100 -1.73 1.75 -18.85
C ASP A 100 -2.40 2.95 -18.16
N PHE A 101 -3.21 3.69 -18.91
CA PHE A 101 -4.01 4.79 -18.38
C PHE A 101 -5.08 4.28 -17.41
N LEU A 102 -5.04 4.76 -16.17
CA LEU A 102 -6.01 4.39 -15.15
C LEU A 102 -7.45 4.79 -15.51
N GLN A 103 -7.63 5.95 -16.13
CA GLN A 103 -8.93 6.46 -16.55
C GLN A 103 -9.08 6.42 -18.07
N LYS A 104 -10.08 5.68 -18.56
CA LYS A 104 -10.33 5.57 -20.01
C LYS A 104 -10.60 6.92 -20.70
N LYS A 105 -11.08 7.92 -19.94
CA LYS A 105 -11.37 9.27 -20.45
C LYS A 105 -10.12 10.13 -20.65
N SER A 106 -8.98 9.74 -20.07
CA SER A 106 -7.72 10.48 -20.15
C SER A 106 -6.71 9.82 -21.08
N ILE A 107 -7.13 8.85 -21.90
CA ILE A 107 -6.26 8.21 -22.89
C ILE A 107 -5.93 9.25 -23.96
N ASP A 108 -4.65 9.41 -24.22
CA ASP A 108 -4.13 10.18 -25.34
C ASP A 108 -3.07 9.36 -26.10
N SER A 109 -2.55 9.93 -27.19
CA SER A 109 -1.50 9.33 -28.00
C SER A 109 -0.16 10.07 -27.85
N ASN A 110 0.04 10.80 -26.76
CA ASN A 110 1.27 11.53 -26.52
C ASN A 110 2.41 10.54 -26.18
N PRO A 111 3.65 10.82 -26.60
CA PRO A 111 4.79 10.03 -26.17
C PRO A 111 5.11 10.32 -24.69
N TYR A 112 5.28 9.27 -23.88
CA TYR A 112 5.74 9.36 -22.51
C TYR A 112 7.15 8.78 -22.40
N ASP A 113 8.07 9.60 -21.90
CA ASP A 113 9.48 9.28 -21.73
C ASP A 113 9.67 8.37 -20.50
N THR A 114 10.03 7.10 -20.73
CA THR A 114 10.12 6.09 -19.67
C THR A 114 11.27 6.36 -18.71
N ASP A 115 12.36 6.98 -19.17
CA ASP A 115 13.50 7.31 -18.32
C ASP A 115 13.10 8.42 -17.33
N LYS A 116 12.36 9.44 -17.80
CA LYS A 116 11.79 10.47 -16.91
C LYS A 116 10.76 9.93 -15.94
N MET A 117 9.96 8.93 -16.36
CA MET A 117 9.00 8.28 -15.47
C MET A 117 9.71 7.48 -14.37
N ALA A 118 10.82 6.81 -14.70
CA ALA A 118 11.61 6.02 -13.76
C ALA A 118 12.40 6.90 -12.76
N ASP A 119 12.91 8.06 -13.20
CA ASP A 119 13.74 8.95 -12.37
C ASP A 119 12.93 9.80 -11.36
N ARG A 120 11.60 9.80 -11.46
CA ARG A 120 10.73 10.64 -10.63
C ARG A 120 10.81 10.25 -9.15
N THR A 121 11.78 10.83 -8.47
CA THR A 121 11.97 10.76 -7.02
C THR A 121 11.16 11.92 -6.41
N TYR A 122 10.23 11.61 -5.51
CA TYR A 122 9.44 12.61 -4.77
C TYR A 122 10.23 13.23 -3.63
#